data_AF-A0A2V2XHS9-F1
#
_entry.id   AF-A0A2V2XHS9-F1
#
_cell.length_a   1.000
_cell.length_b   1.000
_cell.length_c   1.000
_cell.angle_alpha   90.00
_cell.angle_beta   90.00
_cell.angle_gamma   90.00
#
_symmetry.space_group_name_H-M   'P 1'
#
loop_
_entity.id
_entity.type
_entity.pdbx_description
1 polymer ?
#
loop_
_entity_poly.entity_id
_entity_poly.type
_entity_poly.pdbx_seq_one_letter_code
_entity_poly.pdbx_strand_id
1 'polypeptide(L)'
;MLSPTPLLQRYRLFHPCRENIPLHMNPAKSMFPLINSNNLLAKPRSNWQDFSGRKEFDEDHPLPVVASRLNERTTQHKWSHWDQYLNPQITQSVRDLTPTPEYVGMRSGHNMIKMGWMKIGGSWKYSRGYNDRRRVFARGQWQERKMTPRFMLAPRVSPGGPRNRYEGKLVFSRLKLSKLLWAIDTGRLNPNEVITVYHLHEAGVVAEGEIVWPGFVLISSGVSRVPYPIHIELQNASAESIRLIEEAGGSFTGVYMTHDGLYQELHPEEYPVFPEQEFPERKGLEGLATNPAKRGWLVRWYEDEGKYAHPEAGRRYSHYVRPPTERDFPATVGEYEMVKHHQKWHLNQPGTGTLLPWHSYNTADLLKRSAGRV
;
A
#
# COMPACT_ATOMS: atom_id res chain seq x y z
N MET A 1 -79.48 -33.66 -33.50
CA MET A 1 -78.23 -33.21 -32.85
C MET A 1 -77.05 -33.76 -33.64
N LEU A 2 -76.38 -32.92 -34.43
CA LEU A 2 -75.11 -33.24 -35.09
C LEU A 2 -74.08 -32.19 -34.65
N SER A 3 -73.02 -32.65 -34.02
CA SER A 3 -71.89 -31.86 -33.52
C SER A 3 -71.06 -31.32 -34.70
N PRO A 4 -70.77 -30.00 -34.79
CA PRO A 4 -69.87 -29.48 -35.81
C PRO A 4 -68.43 -29.83 -35.45
N THR A 5 -67.78 -30.60 -36.33
CA THR A 5 -66.35 -30.90 -36.26
C THR A 5 -65.54 -29.62 -36.55
N PRO A 6 -64.49 -29.31 -35.77
CA PRO A 6 -63.68 -28.12 -36.00
C PRO A 6 -62.93 -28.23 -37.33
N LEU A 7 -63.09 -27.23 -38.20
CA LEU A 7 -62.32 -27.10 -39.44
C LEU A 7 -60.82 -27.09 -39.11
N LEU A 8 -60.08 -28.02 -39.72
CA LEU A 8 -58.62 -28.10 -39.66
C LEU A 8 -58.01 -26.78 -40.17
N GLN A 9 -57.68 -25.86 -39.27
CA GLN A 9 -56.91 -24.66 -39.61
C GLN A 9 -55.53 -25.08 -40.11
N ARG A 10 -55.22 -24.76 -41.36
CA ARG A 10 -53.89 -25.01 -41.94
C ARG A 10 -52.92 -23.93 -41.46
N TYR A 11 -52.05 -24.28 -40.51
CA TYR A 11 -50.95 -23.43 -40.07
C TYR A 11 -49.80 -23.35 -41.08
N ARG A 12 -49.85 -24.15 -42.17
CA ARG A 12 -48.90 -24.12 -43.28
C ARG A 12 -49.57 -23.49 -44.50
N LEU A 13 -49.24 -22.23 -44.75
CA LEU A 13 -49.69 -21.49 -45.93
C LEU A 13 -48.60 -21.54 -47.00
N PHE A 14 -48.97 -21.92 -48.22
CA PHE A 14 -48.08 -21.84 -49.38
C PHE A 14 -48.40 -20.57 -50.15
N HIS A 15 -47.61 -19.53 -49.93
CA HIS A 15 -47.72 -18.24 -50.61
C HIS A 15 -46.31 -17.63 -50.78
N PRO A 16 -46.10 -16.67 -51.70
CA PRO A 16 -44.78 -16.11 -51.94
C PRO A 16 -44.37 -15.21 -50.76
N CYS A 17 -43.20 -15.48 -50.18
CA CYS A 17 -42.66 -14.72 -49.05
C CYS A 17 -42.49 -13.22 -49.31
N ARG A 18 -42.50 -12.77 -50.58
CA ARG A 18 -42.48 -11.35 -50.97
C ARG A 18 -43.68 -10.58 -50.41
N GLU A 19 -44.82 -11.23 -50.24
CA GLU A 19 -46.02 -10.63 -49.66
C GLU A 19 -45.86 -10.28 -48.17
N ASN A 20 -44.87 -10.87 -47.49
CA ASN A 20 -44.60 -10.59 -46.07
C ASN A 20 -43.98 -9.21 -45.84
N ILE A 21 -43.30 -8.63 -46.84
CA ILE A 21 -42.71 -7.28 -46.77
C ILE A 21 -43.17 -6.51 -48.00
N PRO A 22 -44.43 -6.07 -48.02
CA PRO A 22 -44.99 -5.55 -49.24
C PRO A 22 -44.55 -4.09 -49.42
N LEU A 23 -43.76 -3.83 -50.46
CA LEU A 23 -43.15 -2.52 -50.72
C LEU A 23 -44.09 -1.51 -51.42
N HIS A 24 -45.37 -1.86 -51.61
CA HIS A 24 -46.32 -1.01 -52.33
C HIS A 24 -46.58 0.34 -51.62
N MET A 25 -46.52 0.39 -50.27
CA MET A 25 -46.69 1.63 -49.49
C MET A 25 -45.39 2.41 -49.25
N ASN A 26 -44.22 1.79 -49.43
CA ASN A 26 -42.92 2.38 -49.11
C ASN A 26 -41.97 2.32 -50.31
N PRO A 27 -42.23 3.10 -51.37
CA PRO A 27 -41.34 3.18 -52.53
C PRO A 27 -40.04 3.91 -52.15
N ALA A 28 -39.01 3.82 -53.00
CA ALA A 28 -37.73 4.50 -52.78
C ALA A 28 -37.85 6.03 -52.53
N LYS A 29 -38.94 6.67 -53.02
CA LYS A 29 -39.27 8.08 -52.75
C LYS A 29 -39.42 8.42 -51.26
N SER A 30 -39.76 7.46 -50.40
CA SER A 30 -39.87 7.70 -48.95
C SER A 30 -38.53 7.96 -48.28
N MET A 31 -37.45 7.36 -48.80
CA MET A 31 -36.08 7.58 -48.30
C MET A 31 -35.33 8.64 -49.12
N PHE A 32 -35.60 8.70 -50.43
CA PHE A 32 -35.00 9.63 -51.38
C PHE A 32 -36.11 10.44 -52.07
N PRO A 33 -36.57 11.56 -51.48
CA PRO A 33 -37.74 12.29 -51.97
C PRO A 33 -37.64 12.74 -53.43
N LEU A 34 -36.41 12.98 -53.92
CA LEU A 34 -36.14 13.52 -55.26
C LEU A 34 -35.56 12.47 -56.23
N ILE A 35 -35.74 11.17 -55.98
CA ILE A 35 -35.13 10.08 -56.78
C ILE A 35 -35.54 10.07 -58.27
N ASN A 36 -36.69 10.66 -58.63
CA ASN A 36 -37.11 10.80 -60.03
C ASN A 36 -36.37 11.93 -60.76
N SER A 37 -35.64 12.77 -60.03
CA SER A 37 -34.70 13.78 -60.55
C SER A 37 -33.27 13.28 -60.38
N ASN A 38 -32.29 13.93 -61.01
CA ASN A 38 -30.87 13.62 -60.83
C ASN A 38 -30.31 14.14 -59.48
N ASN A 39 -31.08 14.02 -58.39
CA ASN A 39 -30.69 14.44 -57.04
C ASN A 39 -30.96 13.33 -56.02
N LEU A 40 -29.90 12.77 -55.44
CA LEU A 40 -29.95 11.67 -54.46
C LEU A 40 -30.01 12.18 -53.02
N LEU A 41 -30.86 13.17 -52.74
CA LEU A 41 -31.06 13.68 -51.39
C LEU A 41 -31.69 12.62 -50.48
N ALA A 42 -30.93 12.14 -49.51
CA ALA A 42 -31.39 11.19 -48.51
C ALA A 42 -32.12 11.91 -47.37
N LYS A 43 -33.36 11.52 -47.08
CA LYS A 43 -34.14 11.95 -45.90
C LYS A 43 -34.73 10.75 -45.13
N PRO A 44 -33.90 9.75 -44.75
CA PRO A 44 -34.39 8.64 -43.95
C PRO A 44 -34.70 9.08 -42.52
N ARG A 45 -35.68 8.42 -41.90
CA ARG A 45 -35.80 8.39 -40.44
C ARG A 45 -34.93 7.24 -39.94
N SER A 46 -33.68 7.56 -39.60
CA SER A 46 -32.62 6.56 -39.38
C SER A 46 -32.81 5.71 -38.13
N ASN A 47 -33.37 6.28 -37.06
CA ASN A 47 -33.57 5.61 -35.79
C ASN A 47 -34.91 6.03 -35.17
N TRP A 48 -35.56 5.11 -34.47
CA TRP A 48 -36.77 5.38 -33.70
C TRP A 48 -36.49 6.24 -32.45
N GLN A 49 -35.23 6.28 -31.98
CA GLN A 49 -34.80 7.09 -30.82
C GLN A 49 -34.74 8.60 -31.13
N ASP A 50 -34.59 8.98 -32.40
CA ASP A 50 -34.41 10.38 -32.82
C ASP A 50 -35.75 11.13 -32.95
N PHE A 51 -36.84 10.53 -32.48
CA PHE A 51 -38.16 11.16 -32.52
C PHE A 51 -38.24 12.31 -31.50
N SER A 52 -38.26 13.55 -32.02
CA SER A 52 -38.28 14.78 -31.22
C SER A 52 -39.59 15.03 -30.46
N GLY A 53 -40.61 14.21 -30.66
CA GLY A 53 -41.93 14.37 -30.05
C GLY A 53 -43.00 14.85 -31.02
N ARG A 54 -44.25 14.90 -30.52
CA ARG A 54 -45.38 15.45 -31.26
C ARG A 54 -45.29 16.97 -31.28
N LYS A 55 -45.63 17.55 -32.41
CA LYS A 55 -45.78 19.00 -32.59
C LYS A 55 -47.14 19.24 -33.24
N GLU A 56 -47.81 20.32 -32.86
CA GLU A 56 -48.98 20.79 -33.59
C GLU A 56 -48.62 21.15 -35.03
N PHE A 57 -49.58 21.00 -35.93
CA PHE A 57 -49.41 21.40 -37.32
C PHE A 57 -49.60 22.92 -37.47
N ASP A 58 -50.56 23.48 -36.73
CA ASP A 58 -51.00 24.87 -36.71
C ASP A 58 -51.46 25.29 -35.29
N GLU A 59 -51.56 26.61 -35.05
CA GLU A 59 -51.93 27.20 -33.75
C GLU A 59 -53.42 27.02 -33.41
N ASP A 60 -54.28 26.97 -34.42
CA ASP A 60 -55.74 26.82 -34.26
C ASP A 60 -56.14 25.44 -33.71
N HIS A 61 -55.26 24.43 -33.87
CA HIS A 61 -55.49 23.06 -33.41
C HIS A 61 -54.38 22.58 -32.46
N PRO A 62 -54.34 23.10 -31.22
CA PRO A 62 -53.32 22.72 -30.26
C PRO A 62 -53.44 21.24 -29.88
N LEU A 63 -52.31 20.66 -29.49
CA LEU A 63 -52.30 19.29 -28.98
C LEU A 63 -53.09 19.18 -27.67
N PRO A 64 -53.89 18.12 -27.47
CA PRO A 64 -54.65 17.94 -26.23
C PRO A 64 -53.71 17.69 -25.04
N VAL A 65 -53.99 18.34 -23.92
CA VAL A 65 -53.24 18.17 -22.66
C VAL A 65 -53.75 16.93 -21.92
N VAL A 66 -53.36 15.77 -22.42
CA VAL A 66 -53.59 14.48 -21.76
C VAL A 66 -52.23 13.87 -21.46
N ALA A 67 -51.95 13.67 -20.19
CA ALA A 67 -50.62 13.28 -19.74
C ALA A 67 -50.45 11.75 -19.73
N SER A 68 -49.19 11.33 -19.78
CA SER A 68 -48.80 9.94 -19.59
C SER A 68 -48.35 9.71 -18.14
N ARG A 69 -48.22 8.45 -17.72
CA ARG A 69 -47.70 8.13 -16.37
C ARG A 69 -46.33 8.75 -16.06
N LEU A 70 -45.47 8.94 -17.07
CA LEU A 70 -44.16 9.56 -16.90
C LEU A 70 -44.27 11.05 -16.55
N ASN A 71 -45.30 11.72 -17.08
CA ASN A 71 -45.55 13.13 -16.83
C ASN A 71 -46.35 13.34 -15.53
N GLU A 72 -47.23 12.40 -15.17
CA GLU A 72 -48.12 12.56 -14.01
C GLU A 72 -47.50 12.06 -12.68
N ARG A 73 -46.73 10.96 -12.71
CA ARG A 73 -46.18 10.33 -11.49
C ARG A 73 -44.80 10.88 -11.13
N THR A 74 -44.68 12.20 -11.10
CA THR A 74 -43.46 12.92 -10.70
C THR A 74 -43.57 13.43 -9.26
N THR A 75 -42.47 13.41 -8.52
CA THR A 75 -42.41 14.03 -7.18
C THR A 75 -42.03 15.51 -7.28
N GLN A 76 -42.30 16.29 -6.24
CA GLN A 76 -41.79 17.65 -6.14
C GLN A 76 -40.25 17.68 -6.19
N HIS A 77 -39.69 18.72 -6.81
CA HIS A 77 -38.23 18.90 -6.91
C HIS A 77 -37.61 19.06 -5.52
N LYS A 78 -36.42 18.47 -5.35
CA LYS A 78 -35.56 18.71 -4.19
C LYS A 78 -34.27 19.30 -4.72
N TRP A 79 -33.78 20.35 -4.06
CA TRP A 79 -32.60 21.08 -4.51
C TRP A 79 -31.38 20.16 -4.61
N SER A 80 -30.83 20.05 -5.80
CA SER A 80 -29.62 19.25 -6.05
C SER A 80 -28.36 20.00 -5.61
N HIS A 81 -27.22 19.30 -5.59
CA HIS A 81 -25.93 19.94 -5.30
C HIS A 81 -25.60 21.05 -6.31
N TRP A 82 -26.04 20.92 -7.57
CA TRP A 82 -25.85 21.94 -8.60
C TRP A 82 -26.67 23.20 -8.29
N ASP A 83 -27.95 23.04 -7.97
CA ASP A 83 -28.85 24.17 -7.69
C ASP A 83 -28.34 24.98 -6.49
N GLN A 84 -27.93 24.28 -5.42
CA GLN A 84 -27.41 24.89 -4.20
C GLN A 84 -26.03 25.53 -4.39
N TYR A 85 -25.18 24.94 -5.25
CA TYR A 85 -23.90 25.53 -5.62
C TYR A 85 -24.08 26.82 -6.44
N LEU A 86 -25.05 26.83 -7.37
CA LEU A 86 -25.34 27.99 -8.20
C LEU A 86 -26.00 29.12 -7.39
N ASN A 87 -26.91 28.79 -6.47
CA ASN A 87 -27.58 29.75 -5.62
C ASN A 87 -27.69 29.24 -4.17
N PRO A 88 -26.76 29.62 -3.27
CA PRO A 88 -26.78 29.16 -1.88
C PRO A 88 -27.98 29.67 -1.06
N GLN A 89 -28.74 30.67 -1.56
CA GLN A 89 -29.91 31.21 -0.87
C GLN A 89 -31.10 30.23 -0.80
N ILE A 90 -31.10 29.20 -1.65
CA ILE A 90 -32.17 28.17 -1.65
C ILE A 90 -31.94 27.10 -0.59
N THR A 91 -30.73 27.00 -0.03
CA THR A 91 -30.38 26.08 1.07
C THR A 91 -30.87 26.69 2.38
N GLN A 92 -32.10 26.35 2.77
CA GLN A 92 -32.79 26.96 3.91
C GLN A 92 -32.99 25.99 5.08
N SER A 93 -32.89 24.68 4.81
CA SER A 93 -33.12 23.63 5.79
C SER A 93 -32.00 22.60 5.81
N VAL A 94 -31.81 21.93 6.95
CA VAL A 94 -30.90 20.77 7.08
C VAL A 94 -31.27 19.64 6.10
N ARG A 95 -32.53 19.57 5.64
CA ARG A 95 -32.97 18.60 4.63
C ARG A 95 -32.32 18.81 3.26
N ASP A 96 -31.84 20.02 2.98
CA ASP A 96 -31.16 20.36 1.74
C ASP A 96 -29.70 19.86 1.75
N LEU A 97 -29.13 19.60 2.94
CA LEU A 97 -27.80 19.05 3.14
C LEU A 97 -27.79 17.53 2.89
N THR A 98 -28.07 17.13 1.65
CA THR A 98 -27.98 15.74 1.23
C THR A 98 -26.52 15.29 1.12
N PRO A 99 -26.19 14.01 1.40
CA PRO A 99 -24.85 13.48 1.18
C PRO A 99 -24.54 13.41 -0.32
N THR A 100 -23.31 13.00 -0.66
CA THR A 100 -22.89 12.75 -2.05
C THR A 100 -23.93 11.94 -2.84
N PRO A 101 -24.24 12.29 -4.10
CA PRO A 101 -25.22 11.57 -4.92
C PRO A 101 -24.85 10.11 -5.20
N GLU A 102 -23.61 9.70 -4.96
CA GLU A 102 -23.19 8.29 -5.02
C GLU A 102 -23.84 7.44 -3.91
N TYR A 103 -24.23 8.06 -2.80
CA TYR A 103 -24.93 7.37 -1.72
C TYR A 103 -26.40 7.14 -2.08
N VAL A 104 -26.74 5.89 -2.41
CA VAL A 104 -28.11 5.48 -2.78
C VAL A 104 -29.03 5.37 -1.57
N GLY A 105 -28.51 4.96 -0.39
CA GLY A 105 -29.30 4.75 0.82
C GLY A 105 -28.94 3.45 1.57
N MET A 106 -29.80 3.07 2.53
CA MET A 106 -29.65 1.81 3.25
C MET A 106 -29.81 0.62 2.31
N ARG A 107 -29.08 -0.47 2.58
CA ARG A 107 -29.20 -1.72 1.82
C ARG A 107 -30.63 -2.27 1.93
N SER A 108 -31.40 -2.15 0.86
CA SER A 108 -32.84 -2.46 0.79
C SER A 108 -33.18 -3.85 0.22
N GLY A 109 -32.18 -4.73 0.09
CA GLY A 109 -32.31 -6.06 -0.49
C GLY A 109 -31.34 -7.08 0.09
N HIS A 110 -31.54 -8.34 -0.28
CA HIS A 110 -30.62 -9.44 0.03
C HIS A 110 -29.79 -9.77 -1.19
N ASN A 111 -28.46 -9.59 -1.11
CA ASN A 111 -27.56 -10.06 -2.16
C ASN A 111 -27.40 -11.59 -2.04
N MET A 112 -28.30 -12.32 -2.69
CA MET A 112 -28.36 -13.78 -2.65
C MET A 112 -27.30 -14.37 -3.58
N ILE A 113 -26.40 -15.17 -3.01
CA ILE A 113 -25.28 -15.80 -3.71
C ILE A 113 -25.82 -16.57 -4.93
N LYS A 114 -25.28 -16.29 -6.13
CA LYS A 114 -25.68 -16.83 -7.45
C LYS A 114 -27.05 -16.39 -8.00
N MET A 115 -27.85 -15.63 -7.25
CA MET A 115 -29.19 -15.16 -7.69
C MET A 115 -29.28 -13.63 -7.83
N GLY A 116 -28.22 -12.89 -7.46
CA GLY A 116 -28.20 -11.43 -7.51
C GLY A 116 -28.95 -10.78 -6.33
N TRP A 117 -29.35 -9.52 -6.51
CA TRP A 117 -30.10 -8.76 -5.50
C TRP A 117 -31.57 -9.17 -5.50
N MET A 118 -31.97 -9.86 -4.44
CA MET A 118 -33.35 -10.32 -4.24
C MET A 118 -34.10 -9.35 -3.32
N LYS A 119 -35.37 -9.10 -3.65
CA LYS A 119 -36.24 -8.21 -2.89
C LYS A 119 -36.56 -8.80 -1.52
N ILE A 120 -36.60 -7.96 -0.48
CA ILE A 120 -37.08 -8.34 0.85
C ILE A 120 -38.55 -8.80 0.74
N GLY A 121 -38.89 -9.92 1.37
CA GLY A 121 -40.20 -10.57 1.24
C GLY A 121 -40.40 -11.37 -0.06
N GLY A 122 -39.38 -11.47 -0.90
CA GLY A 122 -39.39 -12.33 -2.10
C GLY A 122 -39.14 -13.81 -1.80
N SER A 123 -38.75 -14.56 -2.84
CA SER A 123 -38.55 -16.01 -2.73
C SER A 123 -37.24 -16.37 -2.01
N TRP A 124 -37.37 -17.18 -0.95
CA TRP A 124 -36.24 -17.71 -0.18
C TRP A 124 -35.79 -19.12 -0.61
N LYS A 125 -36.43 -19.72 -1.63
CA LYS A 125 -36.20 -21.11 -2.04
C LYS A 125 -34.74 -21.43 -2.39
N TYR A 126 -34.02 -20.46 -2.97
CA TYR A 126 -32.63 -20.61 -3.41
C TYR A 126 -31.60 -20.00 -2.45
N SER A 127 -31.99 -19.68 -1.21
CA SER A 127 -31.18 -18.90 -0.26
C SER A 127 -30.22 -19.71 0.61
N ARG A 128 -30.07 -21.01 0.40
CA ARG A 128 -29.27 -21.87 1.30
C ARG A 128 -27.83 -21.36 1.47
N GLY A 129 -27.13 -21.08 0.37
CA GLY A 129 -25.76 -20.55 0.43
C GLY A 129 -25.67 -19.17 1.09
N TYR A 130 -26.70 -18.32 0.91
CA TYR A 130 -26.80 -17.04 1.60
C TYR A 130 -26.96 -17.20 3.12
N ASN A 131 -27.76 -18.17 3.56
CA ASN A 131 -27.95 -18.47 4.98
C ASN A 131 -26.69 -19.04 5.63
N ASP A 132 -25.98 -19.93 4.94
CA ASP A 132 -24.70 -20.50 5.40
C ASP A 132 -23.67 -19.38 5.63
N ARG A 133 -23.48 -18.48 4.64
CA ARG A 133 -22.57 -17.31 4.75
C ARG A 133 -22.98 -16.38 5.89
N ARG A 134 -24.28 -16.11 6.06
CA ARG A 134 -24.79 -15.25 7.14
C ARG A 134 -24.52 -15.83 8.53
N ARG A 135 -24.53 -17.16 8.66
CA ARG A 135 -24.19 -17.86 9.90
C ARG A 135 -22.69 -18.11 10.07
N VAL A 136 -21.85 -17.64 9.12
CA VAL A 136 -20.41 -17.90 9.06
C VAL A 136 -20.07 -19.41 8.95
N PHE A 137 -21.08 -20.25 8.76
CA PHE A 137 -20.89 -21.68 8.52
C PHE A 137 -20.53 -21.89 7.06
N ALA A 138 -19.34 -22.45 6.81
CA ALA A 138 -18.83 -22.67 5.46
C ALA A 138 -18.73 -24.17 5.15
N ARG A 139 -19.15 -24.55 3.95
CA ARG A 139 -18.81 -25.84 3.33
C ARG A 139 -17.90 -25.56 2.13
N GLY A 140 -16.81 -26.30 2.00
CA GLY A 140 -15.82 -26.05 0.94
C GLY A 140 -14.95 -27.25 0.58
N GLN A 141 -15.30 -28.45 1.05
CA GLN A 141 -14.45 -29.64 0.95
C GLN A 141 -14.29 -30.19 -0.47
N TRP A 142 -14.94 -29.64 -1.51
CA TRP A 142 -14.87 -30.19 -2.86
C TRP A 142 -13.44 -30.25 -3.40
N GLN A 143 -12.61 -29.24 -3.10
CA GLN A 143 -11.18 -29.25 -3.47
C GLN A 143 -10.37 -30.17 -2.56
N GLU A 144 -10.64 -30.14 -1.25
CA GLU A 144 -9.94 -30.94 -0.24
C GLU A 144 -10.23 -32.45 -0.38
N ARG A 145 -11.35 -32.83 -1.01
CA ARG A 145 -11.75 -34.23 -1.25
C ARG A 145 -10.72 -35.05 -2.01
N LYS A 146 -9.93 -34.43 -2.89
CA LYS A 146 -8.93 -35.13 -3.72
C LYS A 146 -7.52 -34.60 -3.53
N MET A 147 -7.36 -33.33 -3.11
CA MET A 147 -6.07 -32.66 -3.07
C MET A 147 -5.84 -32.02 -1.71
N THR A 148 -4.64 -32.23 -1.17
CA THR A 148 -4.18 -31.53 0.03
C THR A 148 -4.11 -30.02 -0.23
N PRO A 149 -4.53 -29.16 0.73
CA PRO A 149 -4.47 -27.71 0.57
C PRO A 149 -3.06 -27.19 0.23
N ARG A 150 -2.99 -26.12 -0.57
CA ARG A 150 -1.72 -25.59 -1.09
C ARG A 150 -0.72 -25.19 0.01
N PHE A 151 -1.21 -24.67 1.13
CA PHE A 151 -0.35 -24.25 2.26
C PHE A 151 0.29 -25.43 3.01
N MET A 152 -0.30 -26.63 2.94
CA MET A 152 0.29 -27.87 3.46
C MET A 152 1.29 -28.49 2.46
N LEU A 153 1.04 -28.30 1.15
CA LEU A 153 1.95 -28.75 0.09
C LEU A 153 3.22 -27.89 0.00
N ALA A 154 3.14 -26.61 0.37
CA ALA A 154 4.30 -25.72 0.35
C ALA A 154 5.17 -25.97 1.59
N PRO A 155 6.48 -26.21 1.45
CA PRO A 155 7.35 -26.37 2.61
C PRO A 155 7.49 -25.05 3.36
N ARG A 156 7.71 -25.14 4.68
CA ARG A 156 8.09 -23.99 5.50
C ARG A 156 9.55 -23.64 5.16
N VAL A 157 9.78 -22.43 4.65
CA VAL A 157 11.14 -21.98 4.22
C VAL A 157 12.04 -21.59 5.38
N SER A 158 11.47 -21.24 6.54
CA SER A 158 12.19 -20.98 7.79
C SER A 158 11.22 -21.13 8.97
N PRO A 159 11.71 -21.32 10.21
CA PRO A 159 10.86 -21.45 11.38
C PRO A 159 9.92 -20.25 11.59
N GLY A 160 10.44 -19.03 11.43
CA GLY A 160 9.68 -17.78 11.53
C GLY A 160 8.96 -17.33 10.25
N GLY A 161 9.22 -18.00 9.12
CA GLY A 161 8.67 -17.61 7.81
C GLY A 161 9.47 -16.52 7.08
N PRO A 162 9.22 -16.34 5.77
CA PRO A 162 9.86 -15.29 4.99
C PRO A 162 9.32 -13.93 5.40
N ARG A 163 10.18 -12.89 5.35
CA ARG A 163 9.84 -11.52 5.77
C ARG A 163 9.38 -11.37 7.23
N ASN A 164 9.58 -12.38 8.08
CA ASN A 164 9.22 -12.32 9.50
C ASN A 164 9.78 -11.07 10.18
N ARG A 165 8.97 -10.37 10.98
CA ARG A 165 9.41 -9.26 11.83
C ARG A 165 9.72 -9.85 13.21
N TYR A 166 11.00 -9.86 13.56
CA TYR A 166 11.48 -10.21 14.89
C TYR A 166 11.95 -8.93 15.59
N GLU A 167 12.03 -8.96 16.92
CA GLU A 167 12.54 -7.86 17.73
C GLU A 167 13.97 -7.48 17.31
N GLY A 168 14.25 -6.18 17.13
CA GLY A 168 15.54 -5.74 16.61
C GLY A 168 15.73 -5.93 15.09
N LYS A 169 14.71 -6.36 14.35
CA LYS A 169 14.78 -6.37 12.88
C LYS A 169 14.64 -4.96 12.32
N LEU A 170 15.71 -4.46 11.75
CA LEU A 170 15.76 -3.12 11.16
C LEU A 170 14.93 -3.03 9.86
N VAL A 171 13.71 -2.51 9.97
CA VAL A 171 12.80 -2.26 8.83
C VAL A 171 12.51 -0.77 8.75
N PHE A 172 13.30 -0.07 7.94
CA PHE A 172 13.19 1.39 7.77
C PHE A 172 12.01 1.79 6.88
N SER A 173 11.36 2.88 7.26
CA SER A 173 10.48 3.65 6.36
C SER A 173 11.32 4.33 5.27
N ARG A 174 10.79 4.47 4.06
CA ARG A 174 11.57 4.96 2.92
C ARG A 174 11.38 6.46 2.73
N LEU A 175 12.43 7.24 2.92
CA LEU A 175 12.46 8.65 2.53
C LEU A 175 13.11 8.78 1.15
N LYS A 176 12.35 9.27 0.17
CA LYS A 176 12.89 9.52 -1.17
C LYS A 176 13.67 10.84 -1.17
N LEU A 177 14.89 10.83 -1.71
CA LEU A 177 15.70 12.04 -1.88
C LEU A 177 14.95 13.08 -2.74
N SER A 178 14.17 12.65 -3.73
CA SER A 178 13.33 13.55 -4.53
C SER A 178 12.27 14.28 -3.68
N LYS A 179 11.72 13.62 -2.66
CA LYS A 179 10.74 14.22 -1.73
C LYS A 179 11.43 15.25 -0.83
N LEU A 180 12.65 14.94 -0.38
CA LEU A 180 13.47 15.86 0.41
C LEU A 180 13.83 17.12 -0.38
N LEU A 181 14.38 16.95 -1.59
CA LEU A 181 14.73 18.09 -2.46
C LEU A 181 13.50 18.95 -2.77
N TRP A 182 12.39 18.33 -3.14
CA TRP A 182 11.13 19.05 -3.35
C TRP A 182 10.68 19.85 -2.12
N ALA A 183 10.84 19.30 -0.92
CA ALA A 183 10.48 20.00 0.32
C ALA A 183 11.39 21.21 0.60
N ILE A 184 12.68 21.10 0.29
CA ILE A 184 13.63 22.22 0.39
C ILE A 184 13.31 23.29 -0.67
N ASP A 185 13.13 22.90 -1.94
CA ASP A 185 12.82 23.80 -3.04
C ASP A 185 11.47 24.52 -2.85
N THR A 186 10.50 23.86 -2.22
CA THR A 186 9.19 24.46 -1.88
C THR A 186 9.29 25.41 -0.68
N GLY A 187 10.42 25.44 0.03
CA GLY A 187 10.64 26.28 1.22
C GLY A 187 10.05 25.73 2.51
N ARG A 188 9.78 24.41 2.60
CA ARG A 188 9.33 23.77 3.85
C ARG A 188 10.48 23.43 4.79
N LEU A 189 11.66 23.15 4.23
CA LEU A 189 12.87 22.83 4.97
C LEU A 189 13.92 23.89 4.67
N ASN A 190 14.64 24.32 5.70
CA ASN A 190 15.73 25.27 5.53
C ASN A 190 17.00 24.53 5.09
N PRO A 191 17.59 24.84 3.93
CA PRO A 191 18.83 24.18 3.50
C PRO A 191 20.06 24.61 4.33
N ASN A 192 19.94 25.70 5.11
CA ASN A 192 21.06 26.23 5.90
C ASN A 192 21.20 25.56 7.28
N GLU A 193 20.23 24.75 7.70
CA GLU A 193 20.28 24.02 8.97
C GLU A 193 20.55 22.53 8.73
N VAL A 194 20.92 21.83 9.80
CA VAL A 194 21.08 20.38 9.75
C VAL A 194 19.68 19.77 9.83
N ILE A 195 19.27 19.07 8.78
CA ILE A 195 17.94 18.46 8.71
C ILE A 195 17.96 17.16 9.51
N THR A 196 17.09 17.05 10.50
CA THR A 196 16.92 15.89 11.38
C THR A 196 15.53 15.27 11.18
N VAL A 197 15.21 14.20 11.89
CA VAL A 197 13.87 13.59 11.81
C VAL A 197 12.83 14.53 12.42
N TYR A 198 13.21 15.25 13.47
CA TYR A 198 12.41 16.31 14.07
C TYR A 198 12.01 17.37 13.03
N HIS A 199 12.98 17.92 12.29
CA HIS A 199 12.69 18.92 11.26
C HIS A 199 11.77 18.39 10.14
N LEU A 200 11.91 17.12 9.76
CA LEU A 200 11.03 16.49 8.77
C LEU A 200 9.59 16.34 9.28
N HIS A 201 9.43 16.05 10.57
CA HIS A 201 8.13 15.93 11.24
C HIS A 201 7.47 17.31 11.35
N GLU A 202 8.16 18.29 11.94
CA GLU A 202 7.65 19.66 12.15
C GLU A 202 7.28 20.36 10.84
N ALA A 203 8.06 20.14 9.77
CA ALA A 203 7.76 20.69 8.44
C ALA A 203 6.59 19.97 7.72
N GLY A 204 5.98 18.95 8.34
CA GLY A 204 4.92 18.13 7.75
C GLY A 204 5.35 17.43 6.46
N VAL A 205 6.65 17.13 6.33
CA VAL A 205 7.20 16.37 5.20
C VAL A 205 6.93 14.89 5.40
N VAL A 206 7.08 14.41 6.63
CA VAL A 206 6.66 13.06 7.07
C VAL A 206 5.54 13.19 8.07
N ALA A 207 4.58 12.26 8.02
CA ALA A 207 3.53 12.19 9.04
C ALA A 207 4.00 11.34 10.21
N GLU A 208 3.55 11.66 11.43
CA GLU A 208 3.88 10.92 12.66
C GLU A 208 3.68 9.40 12.52
N GLY A 209 2.56 8.98 11.92
CA GLY A 209 2.26 7.56 11.68
C GLY A 209 3.18 6.84 10.67
N GLU A 210 4.02 7.57 9.92
CA GLU A 210 5.06 7.00 9.05
C GLU A 210 6.37 6.73 9.82
N ILE A 211 6.54 7.35 10.99
CA ILE A 211 7.73 7.28 11.82
C ILE A 211 7.61 6.08 12.75
N VAL A 212 8.34 5.01 12.42
CA VAL A 212 8.39 3.78 13.23
C VAL A 212 9.86 3.41 13.38
N TRP A 213 10.27 3.04 14.60
CA TRP A 213 11.64 2.58 14.85
C TRP A 213 12.03 1.46 13.87
N PRO A 214 13.21 1.52 13.22
CA PRO A 214 14.36 2.40 13.47
C PRO A 214 14.37 3.74 12.69
N GLY A 215 13.24 4.21 12.19
CA GLY A 215 13.11 5.48 11.47
C GLY A 215 13.23 5.31 9.95
N PHE A 216 14.00 6.17 9.29
CA PHE A 216 14.03 6.30 7.84
C PHE A 216 15.32 5.83 7.18
N VAL A 217 15.17 5.37 5.93
CA VAL A 217 16.26 5.17 5.00
C VAL A 217 16.15 6.17 3.85
N LEU A 218 17.22 6.90 3.59
CA LEU A 218 17.30 7.82 2.46
C LEU A 218 17.63 7.07 1.15
N ILE A 219 16.79 7.24 0.14
CA ILE A 219 16.90 6.55 -1.16
C ILE A 219 16.91 7.56 -2.31
N SER A 220 17.90 7.46 -3.20
CA SER A 220 18.18 8.31 -4.38
C SER A 220 17.20 8.14 -5.55
N SER A 221 16.00 7.60 -5.32
CA SER A 221 15.05 7.22 -6.36
C SER A 221 14.70 8.39 -7.29
N GLY A 222 15.21 8.35 -8.53
CA GLY A 222 14.92 9.36 -9.56
C GLY A 222 15.73 10.65 -9.46
N VAL A 223 16.81 10.66 -8.68
CA VAL A 223 17.70 11.83 -8.52
C VAL A 223 19.11 11.45 -8.96
N SER A 224 19.64 12.15 -9.97
CA SER A 224 21.00 11.93 -10.50
C SER A 224 22.03 12.91 -9.96
N ARG A 225 21.60 14.07 -9.47
CA ARG A 225 22.46 15.13 -8.92
C ARG A 225 21.70 15.93 -7.88
N VAL A 226 22.40 16.35 -6.83
CA VAL A 226 21.92 17.34 -5.86
C VAL A 226 22.56 18.70 -6.21
N PRO A 227 21.78 19.79 -6.37
CA PRO A 227 22.30 21.06 -6.87
C PRO A 227 22.96 21.96 -5.82
N TYR A 228 22.60 21.83 -4.53
CA TYR A 228 23.10 22.63 -3.42
C TYR A 228 23.53 21.73 -2.24
N PRO A 229 24.46 22.16 -1.37
CA PRO A 229 24.88 21.36 -0.22
C PRO A 229 23.70 21.13 0.74
N ILE A 230 23.56 19.91 1.25
CA ILE A 230 22.54 19.52 2.23
C ILE A 230 23.24 18.83 3.39
N HIS A 231 22.97 19.29 4.60
CA HIS A 231 23.43 18.67 5.83
C HIS A 231 22.26 17.93 6.47
N ILE A 232 22.34 16.60 6.56
CA ILE A 232 21.21 15.78 7.01
C ILE A 232 21.65 14.63 7.92
N GLU A 233 20.85 14.41 8.95
CA GLU A 233 20.99 13.35 9.93
C GLU A 233 19.80 12.39 9.80
N LEU A 234 20.09 11.14 9.42
CA LEU A 234 19.10 10.07 9.32
C LEU A 234 19.73 8.74 9.72
N GLN A 235 18.90 7.75 10.01
CA GLN A 235 19.36 6.49 10.60
C GLN A 235 20.09 5.60 9.60
N ASN A 236 19.71 5.64 8.32
CA ASN A 236 20.39 4.92 7.25
C ASN A 236 20.22 5.65 5.92
N ALA A 237 21.16 5.45 5.01
CA ALA A 237 21.05 5.94 3.64
C ALA A 237 21.64 4.93 2.65
N SER A 238 21.11 4.93 1.43
CA SER A 238 21.72 4.20 0.33
C SER A 238 23.09 4.80 0.00
N ALA A 239 24.05 3.96 -0.43
CA ALA A 239 25.40 4.44 -0.75
C ALA A 239 25.39 5.49 -1.88
N GLU A 240 24.44 5.37 -2.82
CA GLU A 240 24.25 6.36 -3.88
C GLU A 240 23.73 7.69 -3.33
N SER A 241 22.77 7.68 -2.41
CA SER A 241 22.28 8.91 -1.75
C SER A 241 23.40 9.64 -1.02
N ILE A 242 24.22 8.91 -0.26
CA ILE A 242 25.37 9.48 0.45
C ILE A 242 26.34 10.13 -0.55
N ARG A 243 26.69 9.40 -1.63
CA ARG A 243 27.57 9.92 -2.67
C ARG A 243 27.04 11.21 -3.30
N LEU A 244 25.75 11.25 -3.65
CA LEU A 244 25.13 12.43 -4.28
C LEU A 244 25.11 13.66 -3.37
N ILE A 245 24.94 13.46 -2.06
CA ILE A 245 24.98 14.55 -1.07
C ILE A 245 26.42 15.07 -0.93
N GLU A 246 27.39 14.17 -0.83
CA GLU A 246 28.82 14.53 -0.72
C GLU A 246 29.35 15.20 -2.00
N GLU A 247 28.93 14.75 -3.19
CA GLU A 247 29.27 15.38 -4.48
C GLU A 247 28.73 16.82 -4.59
N ALA A 248 27.64 17.13 -3.91
CA ALA A 248 27.09 18.49 -3.82
C ALA A 248 27.77 19.35 -2.74
N GLY A 249 28.71 18.78 -1.98
CA GLY A 249 29.37 19.45 -0.86
C GLY A 249 28.58 19.43 0.45
N GLY A 250 27.53 18.62 0.55
CA GLY A 250 26.76 18.40 1.77
C GLY A 250 27.40 17.39 2.73
N SER A 251 26.72 17.10 3.84
CA SER A 251 27.14 16.06 4.79
C SER A 251 25.98 15.14 5.17
N PHE A 252 26.28 13.85 5.29
CA PHE A 252 25.36 12.84 5.80
C PHE A 252 25.91 12.23 7.08
N THR A 253 25.13 12.22 8.15
CA THR A 253 25.46 11.51 9.40
C THR A 253 24.44 10.39 9.65
N GLY A 254 24.93 9.17 9.79
CA GLY A 254 24.13 7.98 10.09
C GLY A 254 23.79 7.88 11.57
N VAL A 255 22.77 8.61 12.04
CA VAL A 255 22.37 8.68 13.46
C VAL A 255 21.44 7.52 13.80
N TYR A 256 21.98 6.38 14.21
CA TYR A 256 21.18 5.23 14.65
C TYR A 256 20.91 5.31 16.16
N MET A 257 19.63 5.42 16.52
CA MET A 257 19.17 5.62 17.90
C MET A 257 18.36 4.42 18.43
N THR A 258 18.30 4.32 19.75
CA THR A 258 17.33 3.45 20.44
C THR A 258 15.90 3.99 20.24
N HIS A 259 14.91 3.22 20.67
CA HIS A 259 13.51 3.66 20.64
C HIS A 259 13.33 4.99 21.43
N ASP A 260 13.92 5.06 22.62
CA ASP A 260 13.81 6.23 23.48
C ASP A 260 14.57 7.43 22.92
N GLY A 261 15.72 7.22 22.28
CA GLY A 261 16.43 8.28 21.59
C GLY A 261 15.61 8.90 20.45
N LEU A 262 14.92 8.06 19.66
CA LEU A 262 14.02 8.55 18.61
C LEU A 262 12.84 9.34 19.19
N TYR A 263 12.26 8.87 20.29
CA TYR A 263 11.16 9.59 20.95
C TYR A 263 11.61 10.95 21.51
N GLN A 264 12.79 11.00 22.15
CA GLN A 264 13.38 12.23 22.65
C GLN A 264 13.73 13.23 21.53
N GLU A 265 14.16 12.76 20.37
CA GLU A 265 14.40 13.61 19.21
C GLU A 265 13.10 14.20 18.65
N LEU A 266 12.02 13.41 18.63
CA LEU A 266 10.71 13.85 18.13
C LEU A 266 10.00 14.81 19.08
N HIS A 267 10.18 14.63 20.40
CA HIS A 267 9.52 15.42 21.44
C HIS A 267 10.54 16.07 22.40
N PRO A 268 11.43 16.96 21.91
CA PRO A 268 12.44 17.60 22.74
C PRO A 268 11.84 18.47 23.85
N GLU A 269 10.62 18.98 23.67
CA GLU A 269 9.89 19.80 24.64
C GLU A 269 9.54 19.07 25.95
N GLU A 270 9.47 17.73 25.93
CA GLU A 270 9.19 16.93 27.13
C GLU A 270 10.42 16.79 28.04
N TYR A 271 11.62 17.08 27.52
CA TYR A 271 12.90 16.85 28.20
C TYR A 271 13.64 18.18 28.42
N PRO A 272 13.47 18.84 29.59
CA PRO A 272 14.07 20.15 29.85
C PRO A 272 15.60 20.11 30.01
N VAL A 273 16.16 18.94 30.31
CA VAL A 273 17.60 18.69 30.45
C VAL A 273 17.95 17.52 29.54
N PHE A 274 19.14 17.54 28.93
CA PHE A 274 19.62 16.44 28.10
C PHE A 274 19.69 15.14 28.94
N PRO A 275 18.85 14.13 28.67
CA PRO A 275 18.89 12.88 29.40
C PRO A 275 20.11 12.05 28.96
N GLU A 276 20.59 11.18 29.85
CA GLU A 276 21.60 10.20 29.45
C GLU A 276 20.98 9.23 28.43
N GLN A 277 21.50 9.25 27.20
CA GLN A 277 21.04 8.39 26.12
C GLN A 277 21.83 7.08 26.09
N GLU A 278 21.11 5.97 25.95
CA GLU A 278 21.73 4.67 25.80
C GLU A 278 22.41 4.51 24.43
N PHE A 279 23.52 3.76 24.40
CA PHE A 279 24.08 3.32 23.14
C PHE A 279 23.16 2.30 22.46
N PRO A 280 23.12 2.29 21.12
CA PRO A 280 22.33 1.31 20.40
C PRO A 280 22.79 -0.13 20.67
N GLU A 281 21.89 -1.10 20.42
CA GLU A 281 22.21 -2.51 20.55
C GLU A 281 23.40 -2.94 19.68
N ARG A 282 24.07 -4.04 20.07
CA ARG A 282 25.30 -4.53 19.44
C ARG A 282 25.22 -4.64 17.91
N LYS A 283 24.11 -5.19 17.40
CA LYS A 283 23.88 -5.35 15.95
C LYS A 283 23.76 -4.02 15.22
N GLY A 284 23.09 -3.06 15.85
CA GLY A 284 22.93 -1.71 15.32
C GLY A 284 24.23 -0.91 15.38
N LEU A 285 25.01 -1.08 16.46
CA LEU A 285 26.36 -0.52 16.58
C LEU A 285 27.24 -0.94 15.41
N GLU A 286 27.42 -2.25 15.20
CA GLU A 286 28.29 -2.76 14.14
C GLU A 286 27.74 -2.50 12.73
N GLY A 287 26.42 -2.60 12.56
CA GLY A 287 25.79 -2.47 11.25
C GLY A 287 25.73 -1.02 10.74
N LEU A 288 25.56 -0.07 11.65
CA LEU A 288 25.22 1.33 11.34
C LEU A 288 26.10 2.32 12.10
N ALA A 289 26.02 2.37 13.42
CA ALA A 289 26.57 3.49 14.20
C ALA A 289 28.09 3.62 14.13
N THR A 290 28.82 2.50 14.11
CA THR A 290 30.29 2.48 13.97
C THR A 290 30.74 2.20 12.54
N ASN A 291 29.84 2.23 11.54
CA ASN A 291 30.14 1.85 10.17
C ASN A 291 30.58 3.07 9.32
N PRO A 292 31.85 3.15 8.87
CA PRO A 292 32.34 4.29 8.08
C PRO A 292 31.64 4.42 6.73
N ALA A 293 31.25 3.31 6.09
CA ALA A 293 30.57 3.33 4.79
C ALA A 293 29.15 3.90 4.87
N LYS A 294 28.59 3.97 6.09
CA LYS A 294 27.29 4.59 6.39
C LYS A 294 27.42 5.94 7.09
N ARG A 295 28.65 6.44 7.24
CA ARG A 295 28.96 7.67 7.98
C ARG A 295 28.35 7.66 9.39
N GLY A 296 28.45 6.52 10.07
CA GLY A 296 27.89 6.35 11.40
C GLY A 296 28.52 7.32 12.41
N TRP A 297 27.71 7.83 13.34
CA TRP A 297 28.13 8.87 14.28
C TRP A 297 29.17 8.40 15.32
N LEU A 298 29.26 7.08 15.59
CA LEU A 298 30.22 6.48 16.53
C LEU A 298 31.52 5.99 15.88
N VAL A 299 31.75 6.30 14.60
CA VAL A 299 32.99 5.89 13.91
C VAL A 299 34.22 6.48 14.58
N ARG A 300 34.18 7.77 14.95
CA ARG A 300 35.31 8.42 15.63
C ARG A 300 35.58 7.79 16.99
N TRP A 301 34.55 7.60 17.80
CA TRP A 301 34.66 6.94 19.10
C TRP A 301 35.23 5.51 18.97
N TYR A 302 34.81 4.77 17.95
CA TYR A 302 35.33 3.43 17.69
C TYR A 302 36.83 3.45 17.33
N GLU A 303 37.25 4.42 16.51
CA GLU A 303 38.65 4.57 16.11
C GLU A 303 39.56 5.08 17.23
N ASP A 304 39.03 5.90 18.13
CA ASP A 304 39.79 6.55 19.20
C ASP A 304 39.83 5.69 20.48
N GLU A 305 38.71 5.06 20.86
CA GLU A 305 38.56 4.32 22.12
C GLU A 305 38.13 2.86 21.91
N GLY A 306 37.09 2.64 21.09
CA GLY A 306 36.41 1.35 21.01
C GLY A 306 37.23 0.18 20.45
N LYS A 307 38.28 0.45 19.66
CA LYS A 307 39.15 -0.57 19.07
C LYS A 307 40.33 -0.98 19.96
N TYR A 308 40.69 -0.19 20.97
CA TYR A 308 41.83 -0.47 21.84
C TYR A 308 41.39 -1.26 23.06
N ALA A 309 42.23 -2.22 23.48
CA ALA A 309 42.03 -2.97 24.71
C ALA A 309 42.56 -2.20 25.94
N HIS A 310 42.22 -2.67 27.15
CA HIS A 310 42.79 -2.13 28.38
C HIS A 310 44.33 -2.22 28.35
N PRO A 311 45.08 -1.18 28.80
CA PRO A 311 46.54 -1.13 28.67
C PRO A 311 47.27 -2.30 29.35
N GLU A 312 46.69 -2.82 30.43
CA GLU A 312 47.24 -3.96 31.20
C GLU A 312 46.69 -5.32 30.73
N ALA A 313 45.77 -5.36 29.75
CA ALA A 313 45.17 -6.62 29.33
C ALA A 313 46.12 -7.42 28.43
N GLY A 314 46.37 -8.67 28.83
CA GLY A 314 46.98 -9.66 27.95
C GLY A 314 46.04 -10.10 26.81
N ARG A 315 46.56 -10.93 25.90
CA ARG A 315 45.83 -11.31 24.67
C ARG A 315 44.51 -12.01 25.01
N ARG A 316 44.49 -12.89 26.00
CA ARG A 316 43.29 -13.66 26.38
C ARG A 316 42.23 -12.76 27.00
N TYR A 317 42.65 -11.78 27.80
CA TYR A 317 41.76 -10.88 28.53
C TYR A 317 41.41 -9.58 27.79
N SER A 318 41.89 -9.42 26.56
CA SER A 318 41.72 -8.21 25.72
C SER A 318 40.27 -7.73 25.53
N HIS A 319 39.28 -8.59 25.70
CA HIS A 319 37.86 -8.28 25.52
C HIS A 319 37.13 -7.91 26.83
N TYR A 320 37.77 -8.12 27.99
CA TYR A 320 37.22 -7.67 29.27
C TYR A 320 37.52 -6.18 29.46
N VAL A 321 36.58 -5.46 30.09
CA VAL A 321 36.75 -4.03 30.40
C VAL A 321 37.98 -3.82 31.30
N ARG A 322 38.22 -4.73 32.25
CA ARG A 322 39.43 -4.81 33.06
C ARG A 322 39.90 -6.26 33.13
N PRO A 323 41.21 -6.53 33.09
CA PRO A 323 41.71 -7.90 33.19
C PRO A 323 41.30 -8.51 34.54
N PRO A 324 40.70 -9.71 34.56
CA PRO A 324 40.22 -10.34 35.80
C PRO A 324 41.38 -10.85 36.68
N THR A 325 42.53 -11.13 36.09
CA THR A 325 43.76 -11.56 36.76
C THR A 325 44.96 -10.87 36.13
N GLU A 326 46.02 -10.67 36.92
CA GLU A 326 47.25 -10.01 36.46
C GLU A 326 48.00 -10.80 35.37
N ARG A 327 48.07 -12.13 35.51
CA ARG A 327 48.79 -13.02 34.57
C ARG A 327 47.86 -13.47 33.43
N ASP A 328 48.30 -13.33 32.17
CA ASP A 328 47.55 -13.71 30.94
C ASP A 328 47.43 -15.23 30.69
N PHE A 329 47.93 -16.06 31.60
CA PHE A 329 47.86 -17.52 31.50
C PHE A 329 46.62 -18.05 32.25
N PRO A 330 45.97 -19.15 31.82
CA PRO A 330 44.86 -19.75 32.59
C PRO A 330 45.22 -19.89 34.07
N ALA A 331 44.43 -19.24 34.92
CA ALA A 331 44.69 -19.16 36.35
C ALA A 331 44.28 -20.45 37.08
N THR A 332 43.44 -21.28 36.47
CA THR A 332 42.96 -22.54 37.04
C THR A 332 43.43 -23.75 36.24
N VAL A 333 43.72 -24.86 36.93
CA VAL A 333 44.18 -26.11 36.29
C VAL A 333 43.12 -26.70 35.37
N GLY A 334 41.84 -26.67 35.77
CA GLY A 334 40.74 -27.16 34.94
C GLY A 334 40.56 -26.36 33.64
N GLU A 335 40.70 -25.04 33.70
CA GLU A 335 40.70 -24.19 32.50
C GLU A 335 41.92 -24.45 31.62
N TYR A 336 43.09 -24.68 32.22
CA TYR A 336 44.31 -25.02 31.48
C TYR A 336 44.18 -26.35 30.72
N GLU A 337 43.64 -27.40 31.35
CA GLU A 337 43.36 -28.68 30.69
C GLU A 337 42.41 -28.52 29.51
N MET A 338 41.36 -27.70 29.69
CA MET A 338 40.39 -27.39 28.64
C MET A 338 41.03 -26.64 27.47
N VAL A 339 41.88 -25.65 27.74
CA VAL A 339 42.62 -24.91 26.69
C VAL A 339 43.57 -25.83 25.95
N LYS A 340 44.30 -26.71 26.64
CA LYS A 340 45.19 -27.69 26.00
C LYS A 340 44.40 -28.63 25.06
N HIS A 341 43.23 -29.09 25.51
CA HIS A 341 42.33 -29.87 24.67
C HIS A 341 41.83 -29.06 23.47
N HIS A 342 41.43 -27.81 23.67
CA HIS A 342 40.92 -26.92 22.62
C HIS A 342 41.97 -26.61 21.54
N GLN A 343 43.22 -26.35 21.95
CA GLN A 343 44.36 -26.15 21.04
C GLN A 343 44.64 -27.40 20.20
N LYS A 344 44.66 -28.57 20.82
CA LYS A 344 44.81 -29.85 20.11
C LYS A 344 43.65 -30.09 19.15
N TRP A 345 42.42 -29.81 19.58
CA TRP A 345 41.20 -30.00 18.79
C TRP A 345 41.19 -29.13 17.52
N HIS A 346 41.60 -27.87 17.64
CA HIS A 346 41.62 -26.91 16.53
C HIS A 346 43.00 -26.75 15.86
N LEU A 347 43.91 -27.72 16.04
CA LEU A 347 45.20 -27.79 15.34
C LEU A 347 46.13 -26.59 15.60
N ASN A 348 46.15 -26.06 16.83
CA ASN A 348 47.08 -25.01 17.28
C ASN A 348 47.07 -23.72 16.45
N GLN A 349 45.89 -23.31 15.95
CA GLN A 349 45.73 -22.04 15.26
C GLN A 349 46.01 -20.83 16.19
N PRO A 350 46.39 -19.65 15.67
CA PRO A 350 46.82 -18.49 16.48
C PRO A 350 45.78 -17.94 17.47
N GLY A 351 44.50 -18.33 17.35
CA GLY A 351 43.41 -17.93 18.24
C GLY A 351 42.96 -18.98 19.26
N THR A 352 43.49 -20.20 19.24
CA THR A 352 42.97 -21.33 20.05
C THR A 352 43.35 -21.26 21.53
N GLY A 353 44.01 -20.18 21.97
CA GLY A 353 44.26 -19.90 23.39
C GLY A 353 43.03 -19.40 24.15
N THR A 354 42.05 -18.82 23.43
CA THR A 354 40.77 -18.39 24.00
C THR A 354 39.72 -19.46 23.74
N LEU A 355 38.97 -19.86 24.77
CA LEU A 355 37.94 -20.89 24.65
C LEU A 355 36.71 -20.32 23.93
N LEU A 356 36.39 -20.89 22.76
CA LEU A 356 35.14 -20.63 22.06
C LEU A 356 34.18 -21.83 22.26
N PRO A 357 32.96 -21.63 22.78
CA PRO A 357 31.98 -22.70 22.91
C PRO A 357 31.62 -23.31 21.54
N TRP A 358 31.44 -24.64 21.51
CA TRP A 358 31.17 -25.38 20.28
C TRP A 358 29.69 -25.35 19.81
N HIS A 359 28.79 -24.77 20.61
CA HIS A 359 27.35 -24.69 20.30
C HIS A 359 26.99 -23.25 19.95
N SER A 360 26.11 -23.08 18.97
CA SER A 360 25.63 -21.79 18.50
C SER A 360 24.18 -21.53 18.91
N TYR A 361 23.86 -20.28 19.21
CA TYR A 361 22.48 -19.86 19.53
C TYR A 361 21.57 -19.75 18.29
N ASN A 362 22.15 -19.51 17.11
CA ASN A 362 21.41 -19.28 15.85
C ASN A 362 20.40 -18.12 15.92
N THR A 363 20.67 -17.11 16.74
CA THR A 363 19.85 -15.92 16.93
C THR A 363 20.28 -14.77 15.99
N ALA A 364 19.35 -13.87 15.69
CA ALA A 364 19.54 -12.84 14.66
C ALA A 364 20.23 -11.57 15.18
N ASP A 365 20.31 -11.38 16.48
CA ASP A 365 20.98 -10.28 17.20
C ASP A 365 22.52 -10.38 17.12
N LEU A 366 23.08 -11.60 17.16
CA LEU A 366 24.52 -11.85 17.05
C LEU A 366 25.02 -11.99 15.60
N LEU A 367 24.10 -12.13 14.64
CA LEU A 367 24.43 -12.36 13.23
C LEU A 367 24.89 -11.06 12.53
N LYS A 368 26.00 -11.14 11.78
CA LYS A 368 26.58 -10.04 11.00
C LYS A 368 26.40 -10.25 9.50
N ARG A 369 26.82 -9.26 8.70
CA ARG A 369 26.85 -9.38 7.23
C ARG A 369 27.71 -10.57 6.83
N SER A 370 27.16 -11.50 6.04
CA SER A 370 27.90 -12.66 5.54
C SER A 370 28.90 -12.29 4.45
N ALA A 371 28.48 -11.47 3.49
CA ALA A 371 29.29 -10.88 2.44
C ALA A 371 28.57 -9.66 1.84
N GLY A 372 29.32 -8.79 1.17
CA GLY A 372 28.79 -7.67 0.40
C GLY A 372 29.86 -6.62 0.12
N ARG A 373 29.48 -5.55 -0.57
CA ARG A 373 30.36 -4.39 -0.73
C ARG A 373 30.72 -3.83 0.65
N VAL A 374 32.01 -3.64 0.89
CA VAL A 374 32.56 -3.05 2.11
C VAL A 374 31.91 -1.70 2.36
#